data_AF-A0A7V3S137-F1
#
_entry.id   AF-A0A7V3S137-F1
#
_cell.length_a   1.000
_cell.length_b   1.000
_cell.length_c   1.000
_cell.angle_alpha   90.00
_cell.angle_beta   90.00
_cell.angle_gamma   90.00
#
_symmetry.space_group_name_H-M   'P 1'
#
loop_
_entity.id
_entity.type
_entity.pdbx_description
1 polymer ?
#
loop_
_entity_poly.entity_id
_entity_poly.type
_entity_poly.pdbx_seq_one_letter_code
_entity_poly.pdbx_strand_id
1 'polypeptide(L)'
;MQGRLNQLFARKWTLLSAKIGPALFISAALFALAHLALKPSPERLLVFFPALVFGWLREKTDSLLAPVLFHFLANLSFIIFQAGLLK
;
A
#
# COMPACT_ATOMS: atom_id res chain seq x y z
N MET A 1 -11.30 3.27 0.57
CA MET A 1 -11.46 2.42 1.76
C MET A 1 -10.86 3.06 3.02
N GLN A 2 -9.54 3.24 3.11
CA GLN A 2 -8.85 3.79 4.29
C GLN A 2 -9.46 5.08 4.85
N GLY A 3 -9.75 6.06 3.99
CA GLY A 3 -10.37 7.33 4.42
C GLY A 3 -11.72 7.15 5.13
N ARG A 4 -12.55 6.17 4.74
CA ARG A 4 -13.80 5.86 5.44
C ARG A 4 -13.54 5.17 6.78
N LEU A 5 -12.58 4.25 6.83
CA LEU A 5 -12.21 3.60 8.10
C LEU A 5 -11.59 4.57 9.11
N ASN A 6 -10.89 5.62 8.65
CA ASN A 6 -10.40 6.69 9.52
C ASN A 6 -11.53 7.50 10.20
N GLN A 7 -12.77 7.42 9.70
CA GLN A 7 -13.93 8.01 10.38
C GLN A 7 -14.39 7.15 11.56
N LEU A 8 -14.08 5.85 11.54
CA LEU A 8 -14.45 4.87 12.56
C LEU A 8 -13.33 4.64 13.59
N PHE A 9 -12.06 4.81 13.18
CA PHE A 9 -10.89 4.53 14.01
C PHE A 9 -9.99 5.75 14.17
N ALA A 10 -9.55 6.01 15.39
CA ALA A 10 -8.60 7.08 15.68
C ALA A 10 -7.19 6.76 15.15
N ARG A 11 -6.47 7.80 14.70
CA ARG A 11 -5.06 7.74 14.32
C ARG A 11 -4.17 7.95 15.55
N LYS A 12 -3.98 6.88 16.32
CA LYS A 12 -3.31 6.93 17.63
C LYS A 12 -1.78 6.91 17.56
N TRP A 13 -1.21 6.44 16.46
CA TRP A 13 0.23 6.24 16.34
C TRP A 13 0.85 7.29 15.43
N THR A 14 2.10 7.67 15.70
CA THR A 14 2.88 8.55 14.82
C THR A 14 4.05 7.77 14.27
N LEU A 15 4.19 7.75 12.94
CA LEU A 15 5.29 7.10 12.25
C LEU A 15 5.86 8.06 11.20
N LEU A 16 7.13 8.46 11.37
CA LEU A 16 7.85 9.35 10.44
C LEU A 16 7.04 10.62 10.06
N SER A 17 6.50 11.27 11.09
CA SER A 17 5.67 12.48 11.05
C SER A 17 4.25 12.31 10.49
N ALA A 18 3.82 11.10 10.15
CA ALA A 18 2.44 10.80 9.78
C ALA A 18 1.67 10.20 10.96
N LYS A 19 0.45 10.69 11.20
CA LYS A 19 -0.47 10.03 12.15
C LYS A 19 -1.16 8.87 11.45
N ILE A 20 -0.99 7.66 11.97
CA ILE A 20 -1.57 6.42 11.44
C ILE A 20 -2.48 5.75 12.49
N GLY A 21 -3.35 4.87 12.02
CA GLY A 21 -4.31 4.15 12.86
C GLY A 21 -4.67 2.78 12.31
N PRO A 22 -5.57 2.04 12.98
CA PRO A 22 -5.99 0.70 12.57
C PRO A 22 -6.48 0.62 11.12
N ALA A 23 -7.09 1.70 10.61
CA ALA A 23 -7.54 1.83 9.24
C ALA A 23 -6.45 1.53 8.19
N LEU A 24 -5.19 1.85 8.48
CA LEU A 24 -4.05 1.55 7.59
C LEU A 24 -3.88 0.03 7.43
N PHE A 25 -3.80 -0.69 8.54
CA PHE A 25 -3.56 -2.13 8.56
C PHE A 25 -4.76 -2.90 7.99
N ILE A 26 -5.99 -2.50 8.34
CA ILE A 26 -7.21 -3.12 7.82
C ILE A 26 -7.29 -2.90 6.30
N SER A 27 -6.97 -1.70 5.81
CA SER A 27 -6.97 -1.42 4.37
C SER A 27 -5.91 -2.21 3.61
N ALA A 28 -4.69 -2.31 4.15
CA ALA A 28 -3.63 -3.13 3.57
C ALA A 28 -4.00 -4.62 3.55
N ALA A 29 -4.62 -5.13 4.62
CA ALA A 29 -5.08 -6.51 4.71
C ALA A 29 -6.16 -6.81 3.68
N LEU A 30 -7.22 -5.99 3.58
CA LEU A 30 -8.26 -6.21 2.56
C LEU A 30 -7.72 -6.09 1.14
N PHE A 31 -6.76 -5.18 0.90
CA PHE A 31 -6.11 -5.06 -0.40
C PHE A 31 -5.33 -6.32 -0.79
N ALA A 32 -4.57 -6.91 0.14
CA ALA A 32 -3.86 -8.16 -0.07
C ALA A 32 -4.82 -9.35 -0.27
N LEU A 33 -5.91 -9.42 0.50
CA LEU A 33 -6.94 -10.45 0.33
C LEU A 33 -7.65 -10.34 -1.03
N ALA A 34 -7.92 -9.11 -1.50
CA ALA A 34 -8.48 -8.92 -2.84
C ALA A 34 -7.54 -9.42 -3.95
N HIS A 35 -6.21 -9.23 -3.79
CA HIS A 35 -5.23 -9.76 -4.73
C HIS A 35 -5.17 -11.29 -4.72
N LEU A 36 -5.27 -11.90 -3.54
CA LEU A 36 -5.36 -13.35 -3.41
C LEU A 36 -6.64 -13.89 -4.08
N ALA A 37 -7.78 -13.21 -3.89
CA ALA A 37 -9.06 -13.63 -4.48
C ALA A 37 -9.06 -13.55 -6.01
N LEU A 38 -8.41 -12.53 -6.60
CA LEU A 38 -8.32 -12.36 -8.05
C LEU A 38 -7.30 -13.31 -8.70
N LYS A 39 -6.19 -13.62 -8.01
CA LYS A 39 -5.19 -14.59 -8.45
C LYS A 39 -4.80 -15.47 -7.26
N PRO A 40 -5.36 -16.69 -7.14
CA PRO A 40 -5.16 -17.55 -5.97
C PRO A 40 -3.73 -18.10 -5.86
N SER A 41 -2.82 -17.29 -5.35
CA SER A 41 -1.44 -17.69 -5.10
C SER A 41 -0.90 -17.03 -3.83
N PRO A 42 -0.28 -17.78 -2.89
CA PRO A 42 0.11 -17.24 -1.58
C PRO A 42 1.02 -16.02 -1.64
N GLU A 43 1.91 -15.93 -2.64
CA GLU A 43 2.81 -14.78 -2.82
C GLU A 43 2.06 -13.47 -3.09
N ARG A 44 0.79 -13.52 -3.50
CA ARG A 44 -0.05 -12.33 -3.66
C ARG A 44 -0.30 -11.62 -2.34
N LEU A 45 -0.22 -12.32 -1.21
CA LEU A 45 -0.35 -11.69 0.10
C LEU A 45 0.81 -10.72 0.41
N LEU A 46 1.95 -10.86 -0.26
CA LEU A 46 3.10 -9.96 -0.09
C LEU A 46 2.78 -8.51 -0.50
N VAL A 47 1.74 -8.28 -1.31
CA VAL A 47 1.28 -6.90 -1.63
C VAL A 47 0.75 -6.16 -0.40
N PHE A 48 0.56 -6.84 0.74
CA PHE A 48 0.31 -6.20 2.03
C PHE A 48 1.38 -5.17 2.39
N PHE A 49 2.66 -5.48 2.20
CA PHE A 49 3.77 -4.60 2.57
C PHE A 49 3.80 -3.28 1.76
N PRO A 50 3.76 -3.28 0.42
CA PRO A 50 3.65 -2.03 -0.33
C PRO A 50 2.32 -1.31 -0.05
N ALA A 51 1.22 -2.02 0.23
CA ALA A 51 -0.04 -1.38 0.62
C ALA A 51 0.07 -0.59 1.94
N LEU A 52 0.88 -1.05 2.91
CA LEU A 52 1.20 -0.25 4.10
C LEU A 52 1.93 1.05 3.74
N VAL A 53 2.88 1.01 2.80
CA VAL A 53 3.59 2.20 2.33
C VAL A 53 2.62 3.15 1.65
N PHE A 54 1.72 2.65 0.80
CA PHE A 54 0.73 3.48 0.11
C PHE A 54 -0.19 4.20 1.10
N GLY A 55 -0.70 3.47 2.08
CA GLY A 55 -1.58 4.03 3.10
C GLY A 55 -0.85 5.03 4.00
N TRP A 56 0.43 4.79 4.33
CA TRP A 56 1.26 5.74 5.08
C TRP A 56 1.54 7.02 4.28
N LEU A 57 1.90 6.90 2.99
CA LEU A 57 2.08 8.05 2.09
C LEU A 57 0.81 8.90 1.99
N ARG A 58 -0.35 8.23 1.95
CA ARG A 58 -1.63 8.92 1.99
C ARG A 58 -1.84 9.68 3.31
N GLU A 59 -1.57 9.09 4.47
CA GLU A 59 -1.69 9.82 5.76
C GLU A 59 -0.68 10.97 5.87
N LYS A 60 0.52 10.82 5.29
CA LYS A 60 1.58 11.83 5.35
C LYS A 60 1.30 13.05 4.47
N THR A 61 0.67 12.83 3.31
CA THR A 61 0.51 13.87 2.28
C THR A 61 -0.93 14.34 2.10
N ASP A 62 -1.89 13.64 2.73
CA ASP A 62 -3.32 13.72 2.46
C ASP A 62 -3.70 13.64 0.97
N SER A 63 -2.84 13.01 0.17
CA SER A 63 -3.00 12.92 -1.28
C SER A 63 -2.91 11.48 -1.78
N LEU A 64 -3.60 11.20 -2.88
CA LEU A 64 -3.45 9.95 -3.62
C LEU A 64 -2.29 10.02 -4.62
N LEU A 65 -1.76 11.20 -4.91
CA LEU A 65 -0.68 11.36 -5.88
C LEU A 65 0.60 10.64 -5.42
N ALA A 66 0.99 10.83 -4.15
CA ALA A 66 2.20 10.21 -3.59
C ALA A 66 2.18 8.66 -3.68
N PRO A 67 1.13 7.94 -3.21
CA PRO A 67 1.09 6.49 -3.37
C PRO A 67 0.99 6.03 -4.83
N VAL A 68 0.30 6.77 -5.70
CA VAL A 68 0.22 6.43 -7.14
C VAL A 68 1.59 6.54 -7.82
N LEU A 69 2.33 7.62 -7.58
CA LEU A 69 3.67 7.80 -8.12
C LEU A 69 4.63 6.75 -7.58
N PHE A 70 4.57 6.45 -6.28
CA PHE A 70 5.39 5.40 -5.69
C PHE A 70 5.09 4.03 -6.32
N HIS A 71 3.82 3.68 -6.52
CA HIS A 71 3.43 2.43 -7.18
C HIS A 71 3.92 2.38 -8.64
N PHE A 72 3.76 3.47 -9.39
CA PHE A 72 4.27 3.57 -10.76
C PHE A 72 5.78 3.35 -10.81
N LEU A 73 6.54 4.04 -9.95
CA LEU A 73 7.99 3.92 -9.90
C LEU A 73 8.44 2.51 -9.48
N ALA A 74 7.75 1.88 -8.52
CA ALA A 74 8.04 0.52 -8.10
C ALA A 74 7.86 -0.48 -9.25
N ASN A 75 6.75 -0.38 -9.99
CA ASN A 75 6.49 -1.23 -11.14
C ASN A 75 7.47 -0.97 -12.27
N LEU A 76 7.77 0.30 -12.57
CA LEU A 76 8.75 0.67 -13.58
C LEU A 76 10.13 0.10 -13.25
N SER A 77 10.56 0.22 -11.99
CA SER A 77 11.83 -0.33 -11.52
C SER A 77 11.88 -1.85 -11.65
N PHE A 78 10.79 -2.53 -11.30
CA PHE A 78 10.65 -3.97 -11.45
C PHE A 78 10.75 -4.41 -12.92
N ILE A 79 10.06 -3.71 -13.82
CA ILE A 79 10.11 -3.99 -15.26
C ILE A 79 11.52 -3.79 -15.81
N ILE A 80 12.19 -2.69 -15.46
CA ILE A 80 13.57 -2.42 -15.89
C ILE A 80 14.51 -3.52 -15.40
N PHE A 81 14.40 -3.90 -14.12
CA PHE A 81 15.19 -4.98 -13.54
C PHE A 81 14.97 -6.31 -14.27
N GLN A 82 13.71 -6.68 -14.49
CA GLN A 82 13.35 -7.92 -15.20
C GLN A 82 13.87 -7.93 -16.64
N ALA A 83 13.75 -6.81 -17.37
CA ALA A 83 14.27 -6.68 -18.72
C ALA A 83 15.81 -6.80 -18.78
N GLY A 84 16.51 -6.39 -17.72
CA GLY A 84 17.95 -6.55 -17.58
C GLY A 84 18.39 -8.01 -17.40
N LEU A 85 17.55 -8.86 -16.80
CA LEU A 85 17.83 -10.29 -16.59
C LEU A 85 17.58 -11.17 -17.82
N LEU A 86 16.86 -10.65 -18.83
CA LEU A 86 16.51 -11.37 -20.06
C LEU A 86 17.53 -11.14 -21.18
N LYS A 87 18.62 -10.41 -20.91
CA LYS A 87 19.78 -10.25 -21.79
C LYS A 87 20.84 -11.30 -21.43
#